data_AF-A0A177NPH0-F1
#
_entry.id   AF-A0A177NPH0-F1
#
_cell.length_a   1.000
_cell.length_b   1.000
_cell.length_c   1.000
_cell.angle_alpha   90.00
_cell.angle_beta   90.00
_cell.angle_gamma   90.00
#
_symmetry.space_group_name_H-M   'P 1'
#
loop_
_entity.id
_entity.type
_entity.pdbx_description
1 polymer ?
#
loop_
_entity_poly.entity_id
_entity_poly.type
_entity_poly.pdbx_seq_one_letter_code
_entity_poly.pdbx_strand_id
1 'polypeptide(L)'
;MTTDTLPIFGRGSQPSEPDGAEFDYLSMPNEMLTYAMPRISTSLNSPALSAARQLSIQLQANLDNFPAAGNTIDLLSLDDENRQFIDELLGEGEVAVLIDGGANGRVQESILAGVWRLQHRDSLGGLVKDSLEVGAFPPSVAETAFAGAAPSLDVNMAALPEGVMNAPPLIAELNAHIASYQSGHDAHVINLSLLPQTEQDLVFLDQSLGCGKVTILSRGYGNCRITATATTYVWWVQYYNSQDTLILNTLEICDIPSVAQASAEDIADSSQRLREIVGAYS
;
A
#
# COMPACT_ATOMS: atom_id res chain seq x y z
N MET A 1 66.09 -11.38 -6.22
CA MET A 1 64.71 -11.80 -5.89
C MET A 1 64.15 -10.76 -4.95
N THR A 2 63.58 -9.71 -5.52
CA THR A 2 62.99 -8.56 -4.82
C THR A 2 61.49 -8.69 -4.95
N THR A 3 60.82 -8.74 -3.81
CA THR A 3 59.39 -8.95 -3.65
C THR A 3 58.65 -7.67 -4.04
N ASP A 4 57.97 -7.67 -5.18
CA ASP A 4 57.06 -6.58 -5.56
C ASP A 4 55.85 -6.56 -4.62
N THR A 5 55.68 -5.45 -3.91
CA THR A 5 54.52 -5.17 -3.06
C THR A 5 53.55 -4.32 -3.88
N LEU A 6 52.42 -4.91 -4.29
CA LEU A 6 51.33 -4.15 -4.92
C LEU A 6 50.68 -3.23 -3.88
N PRO A 7 50.51 -1.93 -4.16
CA PRO A 7 49.78 -1.05 -3.26
C PRO A 7 48.29 -1.41 -3.25
N ILE A 8 47.76 -1.68 -2.06
CA ILE A 8 46.33 -1.83 -1.82
C ILE A 8 45.72 -0.43 -1.87
N PHE A 9 44.91 -0.15 -2.90
CA PHE A 9 44.09 1.07 -2.94
C PHE A 9 42.85 0.86 -2.07
N GLY A 10 42.76 1.62 -0.97
CA GLY A 10 41.55 1.73 -0.16
C GLY A 10 40.48 2.58 -0.86
N ARG A 11 39.20 2.33 -0.56
CA ARG A 11 38.10 3.20 -1.01
C ARG A 11 38.35 4.63 -0.53
N GLY A 12 38.45 5.58 -1.48
CA GLY A 12 38.71 7.00 -1.23
C GLY A 12 39.82 7.64 -2.07
N SER A 13 40.60 6.85 -2.83
CA SER A 13 41.76 7.35 -3.60
C SER A 13 41.49 7.60 -5.09
N GLN A 14 40.25 7.85 -5.50
CA GLN A 14 40.00 8.33 -6.87
C GLN A 14 40.36 9.83 -6.94
N PRO A 15 41.13 10.27 -7.95
CA PRO A 15 41.35 11.69 -8.17
C PRO A 15 39.99 12.36 -8.37
N SER A 16 39.76 13.49 -7.70
CA SER A 16 38.60 14.33 -7.93
C SER A 16 38.57 14.74 -9.41
N GLU A 17 37.50 14.39 -10.12
CA GLU A 17 37.30 14.84 -11.50
C GLU A 17 37.31 16.38 -11.54
N PRO A 18 37.90 17.00 -12.58
CA PRO A 18 38.14 18.45 -12.62
C PRO A 18 36.87 19.30 -12.74
N ASP A 19 35.66 18.72 -12.76
CA ASP A 19 34.42 19.44 -13.03
C ASP A 19 33.49 19.60 -11.82
N GLY A 20 33.95 19.34 -10.59
CA GLY A 20 33.29 19.82 -9.38
C GLY A 20 31.81 19.48 -9.21
N ALA A 21 31.30 18.47 -9.94
CA ALA A 21 29.93 18.01 -9.81
C ALA A 21 29.78 17.39 -8.41
N GLU A 22 29.19 18.14 -7.48
CA GLU A 22 28.64 17.57 -6.26
C GLU A 22 27.63 16.52 -6.71
N PHE A 23 27.95 15.25 -6.47
CA PHE A 23 26.96 14.19 -6.55
C PHE A 23 25.92 14.50 -5.47
N ASP A 24 24.81 15.09 -5.88
CA ASP A 24 23.64 15.30 -5.03
C ASP A 24 23.03 13.92 -4.74
N TYR A 25 23.61 13.23 -3.75
CA TYR A 25 23.12 11.94 -3.32
C TYR A 25 21.74 12.15 -2.73
N LEU A 26 20.74 11.49 -3.34
CA LEU A 26 19.42 11.32 -2.74
C LEU A 26 19.60 10.93 -1.27
N SER A 27 19.07 11.77 -0.37
CA SER A 27 19.15 11.52 1.07
C SER A 27 18.56 10.14 1.36
N MET A 28 19.36 9.28 1.99
CA MET A 28 18.87 7.96 2.42
C MET A 28 17.69 8.15 3.37
N PRO A 29 16.61 7.34 3.27
CA PRO A 29 15.52 7.37 4.24
C PRO A 29 16.08 7.13 5.65
N ASN A 30 15.83 8.07 6.57
CA ASN A 30 16.44 8.05 7.91
C ASN A 30 15.60 7.31 8.96
N GLU A 31 14.32 7.04 8.71
CA GLU A 31 13.44 6.39 9.68
C GLU A 31 12.82 5.13 9.08
N MET A 32 13.35 3.98 9.48
CA MET A 32 12.68 2.70 9.33
C MET A 32 11.81 2.48 10.57
N LEU A 33 10.50 2.35 10.40
CA LEU A 33 9.63 1.83 11.45
C LEU A 33 9.95 0.35 11.64
N THR A 34 10.93 0.06 12.49
CA THR A 34 11.19 -1.31 12.91
C THR A 34 10.05 -1.75 13.79
N TYR A 35 9.56 -2.98 13.59
CA TYR A 35 8.52 -3.55 14.45
C TYR A 35 8.93 -3.41 15.93
N ALA A 36 8.02 -2.85 16.72
CA ALA A 36 8.13 -2.78 18.17
C ALA A 36 6.90 -3.47 18.76
N MET A 37 7.14 -4.37 19.72
CA MET A 37 6.05 -5.05 20.41
C MET A 37 5.09 -4.01 21.02
N PRO A 38 3.77 -4.11 20.77
CA PRO A 38 2.80 -3.18 21.31
C PRO A 38 2.84 -3.21 22.83
N ARG A 39 2.69 -2.04 23.46
CA ARG A 39 2.56 -1.92 24.91
C ARG A 39 1.09 -2.02 25.27
N ILE A 40 0.69 -3.17 25.80
CA ILE A 40 -0.68 -3.39 26.22
C ILE A 40 -0.81 -3.00 27.69
N SER A 41 -1.84 -2.21 27.98
CA SER A 41 -2.08 -1.60 29.29
C SER A 41 -2.67 -2.59 30.31
N THR A 42 -3.34 -3.63 29.84
CA THR A 42 -4.15 -4.54 30.66
C THR A 42 -3.86 -6.01 30.32
N SER A 43 -3.84 -6.88 31.33
CA SER A 43 -3.71 -8.32 31.10
C SER A 43 -5.00 -8.89 30.49
N LEU A 44 -4.85 -9.65 29.41
CA LEU A 44 -5.92 -10.35 28.71
C LEU A 44 -6.64 -11.38 29.60
N ASN A 45 -6.03 -11.76 30.73
CA ASN A 45 -6.64 -12.65 31.73
C ASN A 45 -7.79 -12.02 32.51
N SER A 46 -7.94 -10.70 32.49
CA SER A 46 -9.08 -10.02 33.13
C SER A 46 -10.41 -10.61 32.64
N PRO A 47 -11.36 -10.94 33.54
CA PRO A 47 -12.70 -11.37 33.14
C PRO A 47 -13.44 -10.35 32.27
N ALA A 48 -13.12 -9.06 32.44
CA ALA A 48 -13.68 -7.98 31.64
C ALA A 48 -13.28 -8.07 30.15
N LEU A 49 -12.11 -8.65 29.86
CA LEU A 49 -11.56 -8.78 28.51
C LEU A 49 -11.93 -10.10 27.81
N SER A 50 -13.04 -10.71 28.21
CA SER A 50 -13.47 -12.01 27.65
C SER A 50 -13.78 -11.93 26.15
N ALA A 51 -14.37 -10.83 25.67
CA ALA A 51 -14.66 -10.63 24.25
C ALA A 51 -13.36 -10.43 23.44
N ALA A 52 -12.46 -9.57 23.92
CA ALA A 52 -11.15 -9.35 23.31
C ALA A 52 -10.35 -10.65 23.20
N ARG A 53 -10.37 -11.50 24.25
CA ARG A 53 -9.72 -12.81 24.23
C ARG A 53 -10.31 -13.74 23.16
N GLN A 54 -11.63 -13.79 23.04
CA GLN A 54 -12.29 -14.58 22.00
C GLN A 54 -11.93 -14.08 20.60
N LEU A 55 -11.87 -12.75 20.40
CA LEU A 55 -11.47 -12.16 19.14
C LEU A 55 -10.01 -12.44 18.80
N SER A 56 -9.08 -12.37 19.77
CA SER A 56 -7.68 -12.72 19.55
C SER A 56 -7.53 -14.19 19.13
N ILE A 57 -8.32 -15.11 19.71
CA ILE A 57 -8.34 -16.52 19.29
C ILE A 57 -8.87 -16.66 17.86
N GLN A 58 -9.96 -15.96 17.50
CA GLN A 58 -10.51 -16.00 16.15
C GLN A 58 -9.54 -15.39 15.12
N LEU A 59 -8.86 -14.30 15.48
CA LEU A 59 -7.85 -13.66 14.63
C LEU A 59 -6.65 -14.59 14.41
N GLN A 60 -6.17 -15.23 15.48
CA GLN A 60 -5.11 -16.23 15.40
C GLN A 60 -5.51 -17.38 14.48
N ALA A 61 -6.74 -17.89 14.60
CA ALA A 61 -7.24 -18.95 13.74
C ALA A 61 -7.36 -18.51 12.27
N ASN A 62 -7.75 -17.26 12.01
CA ASN A 62 -7.78 -16.72 10.65
C ASN A 62 -6.36 -16.62 10.05
N LEU A 63 -5.38 -16.15 10.83
CA LEU A 63 -3.98 -16.08 10.43
C LEU A 63 -3.38 -17.47 10.16
N ASP A 64 -3.63 -18.44 11.02
CA ASP A 64 -3.14 -19.82 10.85
C ASP A 64 -3.77 -20.55 9.66
N ASN A 65 -4.97 -20.13 9.23
CA ASN A 65 -5.68 -20.74 8.10
C ASN A 65 -5.41 -20.05 6.75
N PHE A 66 -4.68 -18.93 6.71
CA PHE A 66 -4.33 -18.26 5.46
C PHE A 66 -3.57 -19.21 4.51
N PRO A 67 -3.88 -19.26 3.20
CA PRO A 67 -4.72 -18.34 2.41
C PRO A 67 -6.21 -18.74 2.32
N ALA A 68 -6.70 -19.68 3.13
CA ALA A 68 -8.13 -19.97 3.15
C ALA A 68 -8.91 -18.74 3.65
N ALA A 69 -10.14 -18.57 3.13
CA ALA A 69 -10.99 -17.46 3.52
C ALA A 69 -11.29 -17.52 5.03
N GLY A 70 -10.76 -16.53 5.76
CA GLY A 70 -11.09 -16.30 7.16
C GLY A 70 -12.45 -15.62 7.31
N ASN A 71 -13.08 -15.77 8.47
CA ASN A 71 -14.30 -15.05 8.78
C ASN A 71 -13.96 -13.59 9.14
N THR A 72 -14.74 -12.64 8.63
CA THR A 72 -14.72 -11.27 9.13
C THR A 72 -15.06 -11.25 10.63
N ILE A 73 -14.27 -10.51 11.40
CA ILE A 73 -14.45 -10.37 12.84
C ILE A 73 -15.12 -9.03 13.13
N ASP A 74 -16.31 -9.04 13.75
CA ASP A 74 -16.99 -7.80 14.15
C ASP A 74 -16.34 -7.18 15.40
N LEU A 75 -16.03 -5.89 15.33
CA LEU A 75 -15.56 -5.07 16.44
C LEU A 75 -16.63 -4.10 16.93
N LEU A 76 -17.73 -3.89 16.19
CA LEU A 76 -18.72 -2.87 16.53
C LEU A 76 -19.44 -3.18 17.85
N SER A 77 -19.61 -4.46 18.15
CA SER A 77 -20.26 -4.96 19.36
C SER A 77 -19.41 -4.92 20.64
N LEU A 78 -18.13 -4.56 20.55
CA LEU A 78 -17.25 -4.45 21.73
C LEU A 78 -17.60 -3.26 22.61
N ASP A 79 -17.55 -3.49 23.92
CA ASP A 79 -17.50 -2.43 24.93
C ASP A 79 -16.15 -1.69 24.90
N ASP A 80 -16.08 -0.58 25.64
CA ASP A 80 -14.93 0.33 25.61
C ASP A 80 -13.62 -0.34 26.08
N GLU A 81 -13.67 -1.19 27.12
CA GLU A 81 -12.47 -1.86 27.65
C GLU A 81 -11.92 -2.88 26.65
N ASN A 82 -12.79 -3.70 26.05
CA ASN A 82 -12.38 -4.68 25.04
C ASN A 82 -11.91 -4.00 23.75
N ARG A 83 -12.57 -2.91 23.34
CA ARG A 83 -12.16 -2.12 22.17
C ARG A 83 -10.78 -1.51 22.37
N GLN A 84 -10.53 -0.90 23.53
CA GLN A 84 -9.24 -0.31 23.84
C GLN A 84 -8.11 -1.36 23.77
N PHE A 85 -8.34 -2.55 24.32
CA PHE A 85 -7.36 -3.64 24.23
C PHE A 85 -7.05 -4.00 22.77
N ILE A 86 -8.08 -4.14 21.93
CA ILE A 86 -7.90 -4.48 20.51
C ILE A 86 -7.19 -3.34 19.76
N ASP A 87 -7.49 -2.08 20.07
CA ASP A 87 -6.81 -0.92 19.48
C ASP A 87 -5.31 -0.91 19.83
N GLU A 88 -4.96 -1.21 21.09
CA GLU A 88 -3.56 -1.34 21.54
C GLU A 88 -2.85 -2.54 20.89
N LEU A 89 -3.55 -3.66 20.73
CA LEU A 89 -3.01 -4.88 20.12
C LEU A 89 -2.68 -4.67 18.63
N LEU A 90 -3.60 -4.05 17.89
CA LEU A 90 -3.49 -3.90 16.44
C LEU A 90 -2.58 -2.74 16.05
N GLY A 91 -2.64 -1.60 16.77
CA GLY A 91 -1.97 -0.38 16.34
C GLY A 91 -2.30 0.03 14.90
N GLU A 92 -1.45 0.88 14.30
CA GLU A 92 -1.54 1.26 12.89
C GLU A 92 -0.24 0.84 12.19
N GLY A 93 -0.39 0.05 11.13
CA GLY A 93 0.69 -0.35 10.23
C GLY A 93 0.98 0.71 9.16
N GLU A 94 1.69 0.27 8.12
CA GLU A 94 2.25 1.15 7.09
C GLU A 94 1.22 1.53 6.02
N VAL A 95 0.26 0.63 5.74
CA VAL A 95 -0.72 0.81 4.66
C VAL A 95 -2.07 1.28 5.19
N ALA A 96 -2.58 2.36 4.59
CA ALA A 96 -3.90 2.89 4.84
C ALA A 96 -4.65 3.10 3.51
N VAL A 97 -5.96 2.89 3.52
CA VAL A 97 -6.82 3.11 2.36
C VAL A 97 -7.93 4.09 2.69
N LEU A 98 -8.12 5.05 1.79
CA LEU A 98 -9.19 6.02 1.81
C LEU A 98 -10.18 5.70 0.69
N ILE A 99 -11.45 5.60 1.05
CA ILE A 99 -12.56 5.40 0.10
C ILE A 99 -13.34 6.71 0.00
N ASP A 100 -13.49 7.23 -1.22
CA ASP A 100 -14.10 8.52 -1.54
C ASP A 100 -13.52 9.67 -0.71
N GLY A 101 -12.17 9.76 -0.68
CA GLY A 101 -11.46 10.76 0.13
C GLY A 101 -11.61 10.60 1.64
N GLY A 102 -12.08 9.44 2.10
CA GLY A 102 -12.29 9.11 3.52
C GLY A 102 -13.71 9.37 4.04
N ALA A 103 -14.62 9.89 3.20
CA ALA A 103 -16.01 10.14 3.59
C ALA A 103 -16.78 8.83 3.83
N ASN A 104 -16.49 7.80 3.03
CA ASN A 104 -17.23 6.54 3.02
C ASN A 104 -16.47 5.39 3.66
N GLY A 105 -15.35 5.64 4.34
CA GLY A 105 -14.67 4.60 5.10
C GLY A 105 -13.16 4.77 5.14
N ARG A 106 -12.60 4.16 6.18
CA ARG A 106 -11.16 4.05 6.40
C ARG A 106 -10.84 2.58 6.52
N VAL A 107 -9.83 2.15 5.78
CA VAL A 107 -9.24 0.83 5.95
C VAL A 107 -7.79 1.00 6.37
N GLN A 108 -7.37 0.26 7.38
CA GLN A 108 -6.06 0.41 7.99
C GLN A 108 -5.46 -0.98 8.20
N GLU A 109 -4.28 -1.21 7.64
CA GLU A 109 -3.47 -2.35 8.02
C GLU A 109 -2.95 -2.14 9.45
N SER A 110 -2.95 -3.20 10.25
CA SER A 110 -2.39 -3.18 11.60
C SER A 110 -0.87 -3.34 11.58
N ILE A 111 -0.21 -3.29 12.75
CA ILE A 111 1.22 -3.64 12.87
C ILE A 111 1.50 -5.13 12.56
N LEU A 112 0.45 -5.95 12.55
CA LEU A 112 0.43 -7.31 12.06
C LEU A 112 0.04 -7.25 10.58
N ALA A 113 1.02 -7.44 9.70
CA ALA A 113 0.84 -7.41 8.26
C ALA A 113 -0.23 -8.40 7.80
N GLY A 114 -1.06 -7.93 6.87
CA GLY A 114 -2.22 -8.66 6.35
C GLY A 114 -3.40 -8.79 7.32
N VAL A 115 -3.36 -8.14 8.49
CA VAL A 115 -4.53 -7.91 9.35
C VAL A 115 -5.07 -6.51 9.09
N TRP A 116 -6.28 -6.45 8.54
CA TRP A 116 -6.90 -5.22 8.07
C TRP A 116 -8.12 -4.86 8.91
N ARG A 117 -8.21 -3.62 9.35
CA ARG A 117 -9.41 -3.06 9.97
C ARG A 117 -10.19 -2.22 8.98
N LEU A 118 -11.45 -2.57 8.76
CA LEU A 118 -12.37 -1.88 7.85
C LEU A 118 -13.41 -1.13 8.68
N GLN A 119 -13.43 0.20 8.56
CA GLN A 119 -14.37 1.06 9.25
C GLN A 119 -15.24 1.83 8.25
N HIS A 120 -16.56 1.80 8.45
CA HIS A 120 -17.53 2.58 7.69
C HIS A 120 -18.30 3.49 8.63
N ARG A 121 -18.47 4.75 8.22
CA ARG A 121 -19.27 5.74 8.95
C ARG A 121 -20.47 6.15 8.10
N ASP A 122 -21.59 6.41 8.76
CA ASP A 122 -22.76 6.98 8.11
C ASP A 122 -22.58 8.48 7.82
N SER A 123 -23.57 9.08 7.15
CA SER A 123 -23.60 10.51 6.84
C SER A 123 -23.62 11.45 8.06
N LEU A 124 -23.92 10.93 9.26
CA LEU A 124 -23.91 11.68 10.52
C LEU A 124 -22.58 11.49 11.28
N GLY A 125 -21.64 10.71 10.74
CA GLY A 125 -20.34 10.41 11.34
C GLY A 125 -20.35 9.24 12.31
N GLY A 126 -21.50 8.56 12.51
CA GLY A 126 -21.63 7.38 13.35
C GLY A 126 -20.92 6.18 12.76
N LEU A 127 -20.14 5.45 13.56
CA LEU A 127 -19.49 4.22 13.12
C LEU A 127 -20.55 3.12 12.99
N VAL A 128 -20.77 2.63 11.77
CA VAL A 128 -21.82 1.64 11.45
C VAL A 128 -21.25 0.28 11.04
N LYS A 129 -19.95 0.22 10.70
CA LYS A 129 -19.20 -1.02 10.51
C LYS A 129 -17.81 -0.84 11.09
N ASP A 130 -17.36 -1.84 11.84
CA ASP A 130 -16.00 -1.94 12.33
C ASP A 130 -15.62 -3.42 12.35
N SER A 131 -14.72 -3.84 11.47
CA SER A 131 -14.42 -5.25 11.32
C SER A 131 -12.96 -5.54 10.99
N LEU A 132 -12.49 -6.72 11.36
CA LEU A 132 -11.17 -7.23 10.97
C LEU A 132 -11.26 -8.31 9.89
N GLU A 133 -10.32 -8.27 8.97
CA GLU A 133 -10.12 -9.27 7.92
C GLU A 133 -8.65 -9.66 7.85
N VAL A 134 -8.37 -10.90 7.45
CA VAL A 134 -7.00 -11.40 7.24
C VAL A 134 -6.83 -11.72 5.76
N GLY A 135 -5.77 -11.18 5.15
CA GLY A 135 -5.43 -11.45 3.75
C GLY A 135 -4.38 -10.48 3.19
N ALA A 136 -3.94 -10.74 1.96
CA ALA A 136 -2.98 -9.89 1.27
C ALA A 136 -3.49 -8.45 1.08
N PHE A 137 -4.79 -8.31 0.76
CA PHE A 137 -5.50 -7.04 0.69
C PHE A 137 -7.02 -7.29 0.84
N PRO A 138 -7.82 -6.37 1.39
CA PRO A 138 -9.26 -6.59 1.58
C PRO A 138 -10.02 -6.66 0.24
N PRO A 139 -10.70 -7.78 -0.08
CA PRO A 139 -11.36 -7.96 -1.38
C PRO A 139 -12.43 -6.92 -1.67
N SER A 140 -13.20 -6.52 -0.65
CA SER A 140 -14.25 -5.49 -0.79
C SER A 140 -13.71 -4.12 -1.22
N VAL A 141 -12.47 -3.80 -0.85
CA VAL A 141 -11.80 -2.55 -1.24
C VAL A 141 -11.32 -2.65 -2.69
N ALA A 142 -10.79 -3.80 -3.11
CA ALA A 142 -10.41 -4.06 -4.49
C ALA A 142 -11.61 -3.95 -5.45
N GLU A 143 -12.77 -4.51 -5.07
CA GLU A 143 -14.02 -4.37 -5.80
C GLU A 143 -14.48 -2.90 -5.88
N THR A 144 -14.36 -2.16 -4.77
CA THR A 144 -14.75 -0.75 -4.68
C THR A 144 -13.87 0.15 -5.57
N ALA A 145 -12.59 -0.17 -5.71
CA ALA A 145 -11.62 0.62 -6.49
C ALA A 145 -12.08 0.88 -7.92
N PHE A 146 -12.65 -0.13 -8.57
CA PHE A 146 -13.09 -0.07 -9.97
C PHE A 146 -14.62 -0.17 -10.13
N ALA A 147 -15.39 0.01 -9.06
CA ALA A 147 -16.84 -0.01 -9.10
C ALA A 147 -17.40 1.16 -9.95
N GLY A 148 -17.78 0.85 -11.19
CA GLY A 148 -18.26 1.82 -12.18
C GLY A 148 -17.17 2.39 -13.09
N ALA A 149 -15.95 1.85 -13.05
CA ALA A 149 -14.86 2.23 -13.93
C ALA A 149 -15.13 1.82 -15.39
N ALA A 150 -14.61 2.59 -16.33
CA ALA A 150 -14.68 2.29 -17.75
C ALA A 150 -13.74 1.11 -18.09
N PRO A 151 -14.15 0.19 -18.98
CA PRO A 151 -13.32 -0.96 -19.36
C PRO A 151 -12.16 -0.60 -20.31
N SER A 152 -12.06 0.66 -20.74
CA SER A 152 -11.05 1.17 -21.66
C SER A 152 -11.07 2.69 -21.66
N LEU A 153 -9.97 3.33 -22.07
CA LEU A 153 -9.92 4.75 -22.33
C LEU A 153 -10.50 5.06 -23.72
N ASP A 154 -11.56 5.87 -23.77
CA ASP A 154 -12.13 6.40 -25.02
C ASP A 154 -11.70 7.86 -25.21
N VAL A 155 -10.60 8.05 -25.93
CA VAL A 155 -9.96 9.35 -26.12
C VAL A 155 -9.96 9.73 -27.60
N ASN A 156 -10.42 10.95 -27.91
CA ASN A 156 -10.41 11.47 -29.27
C ASN A 156 -8.99 11.88 -29.70
N MET A 157 -8.27 10.95 -30.32
CA MET A 157 -6.91 11.18 -30.84
C MET A 157 -6.82 12.24 -31.94
N ALA A 158 -7.93 12.65 -32.55
CA ALA A 158 -7.95 13.72 -33.56
C ALA A 158 -8.02 15.13 -32.95
N ALA A 159 -8.26 15.24 -31.64
CA ALA A 159 -8.46 16.51 -30.95
C ALA A 159 -7.61 16.58 -29.66
N LEU A 160 -6.31 16.34 -29.81
CA LEU A 160 -5.36 16.42 -28.70
C LEU A 160 -5.10 17.88 -28.30
N PRO A 161 -5.01 18.18 -26.98
CA PRO A 161 -4.57 19.50 -26.52
C PRO A 161 -3.16 19.86 -27.01
N GLU A 162 -2.90 21.16 -27.09
CA GLU A 162 -1.57 21.66 -27.46
C GLU A 162 -0.51 21.21 -26.44
N GLY A 163 0.64 20.74 -26.93
CA GLY A 163 1.76 20.28 -26.10
C GLY A 163 1.69 18.81 -25.68
N VAL A 164 0.58 18.10 -25.95
CA VAL A 164 0.47 16.65 -25.81
C VAL A 164 1.22 15.96 -26.95
N MET A 165 2.16 15.10 -26.63
CA MET A 165 3.04 14.43 -27.59
C MET A 165 3.14 12.92 -27.33
N ASN A 166 3.37 12.52 -26.07
CA ASN A 166 3.70 11.14 -25.71
C ASN A 166 2.55 10.39 -25.03
N ALA A 167 1.49 11.08 -24.61
CA ALA A 167 0.31 10.41 -24.05
C ALA A 167 -0.44 9.49 -25.05
N PRO A 168 -0.60 9.80 -26.35
CA PRO A 168 -1.34 8.94 -27.29
C PRO A 168 -0.82 7.49 -27.41
N PRO A 169 0.49 7.22 -27.60
CA PRO A 169 0.97 5.84 -27.62
C PRO A 169 0.79 5.13 -26.27
N LEU A 170 0.86 5.85 -25.14
CA LEU A 170 0.58 5.27 -23.82
C LEU A 170 -0.87 4.85 -23.66
N ILE A 171 -1.81 5.65 -24.15
CA ILE A 171 -3.24 5.28 -24.15
C ILE A 171 -3.48 4.02 -25.00
N ALA A 172 -2.82 3.92 -26.16
CA ALA A 172 -2.91 2.73 -26.99
C ALA A 172 -2.36 1.48 -26.28
N GLU A 173 -1.22 1.61 -25.59
CA GLU A 173 -0.62 0.56 -24.79
C GLU A 173 -1.53 0.14 -23.62
N LEU A 174 -2.04 1.10 -22.84
CA LEU A 174 -3.01 0.87 -21.77
C LEU A 174 -4.21 0.08 -22.28
N ASN A 175 -4.87 0.54 -23.35
CA ASN A 175 -6.05 -0.14 -23.90
C ASN A 175 -5.74 -1.57 -24.38
N ALA A 176 -4.58 -1.79 -24.99
CA ALA A 176 -4.15 -3.12 -25.41
C ALA A 176 -3.97 -4.06 -24.21
N HIS A 177 -3.29 -3.59 -23.16
CA HIS A 177 -3.03 -4.38 -21.96
C HIS A 177 -4.30 -4.62 -21.14
N ILE A 178 -5.15 -3.61 -20.93
CA ILE A 178 -6.45 -3.76 -20.25
C ILE A 178 -7.31 -4.82 -20.95
N ALA A 179 -7.41 -4.77 -22.28
CA ALA A 179 -8.23 -5.72 -23.04
C ALA A 179 -7.73 -7.18 -22.93
N SER A 180 -6.44 -7.38 -22.68
CA SER A 180 -5.83 -8.70 -22.50
C SER A 180 -5.69 -9.13 -21.03
N TYR A 181 -5.89 -8.22 -20.09
CA TYR A 181 -5.62 -8.48 -18.68
C TYR A 181 -6.59 -9.51 -18.11
N GLN A 182 -6.05 -10.40 -17.29
CA GLN A 182 -6.79 -11.42 -16.55
C GLN A 182 -6.35 -11.36 -15.09
N SER A 183 -7.31 -11.34 -14.17
CA SER A 183 -7.03 -11.33 -12.73
C SER A 183 -6.07 -12.45 -12.34
N GLY A 184 -5.14 -12.14 -11.45
CA GLY A 184 -4.05 -13.02 -11.00
C GLY A 184 -2.82 -13.05 -11.91
N HIS A 185 -2.79 -12.31 -13.02
CA HIS A 185 -1.58 -12.15 -13.82
C HIS A 185 -0.68 -11.03 -13.29
N ASP A 186 0.61 -11.13 -13.63
CA ASP A 186 1.62 -10.14 -13.32
C ASP A 186 1.22 -8.74 -13.81
N ALA A 187 1.58 -7.72 -13.03
CA ALA A 187 1.29 -6.34 -13.35
C ALA A 187 2.03 -5.90 -14.63
N HIS A 188 1.32 -5.23 -15.53
CA HIS A 188 1.97 -4.45 -16.59
C HIS A 188 2.28 -3.05 -16.08
N VAL A 189 3.56 -2.67 -16.08
CA VAL A 189 4.01 -1.40 -15.48
C VAL A 189 4.56 -0.49 -16.57
N ILE A 190 3.93 0.67 -16.72
CA ILE A 190 4.41 1.76 -17.57
C ILE A 190 5.12 2.78 -16.69
N ASN A 191 6.44 2.90 -16.84
CA ASN A 191 7.24 3.86 -16.09
C ASN A 191 7.26 5.22 -16.77
N LEU A 192 6.40 6.14 -16.31
CA LEU A 192 6.29 7.50 -16.84
C LEU A 192 7.56 8.33 -16.60
N SER A 193 8.32 8.06 -15.53
CA SER A 193 9.56 8.78 -15.21
C SER A 193 10.72 8.47 -16.13
N LEU A 194 10.69 7.32 -16.83
CA LEU A 194 11.70 6.95 -17.83
C LEU A 194 11.35 7.43 -19.24
N LEU A 195 10.15 7.98 -19.44
CA LEU A 195 9.69 8.46 -20.72
C LEU A 195 9.82 10.00 -20.79
N PRO A 196 10.12 10.56 -21.97
CA PRO A 196 10.24 12.01 -22.15
C PRO A 196 8.84 12.67 -22.18
N GLN A 197 8.11 12.62 -21.07
CA GLN A 197 6.76 13.19 -20.94
C GLN A 197 6.81 14.71 -20.77
N THR A 198 5.88 15.42 -21.41
CA THR A 198 5.62 16.83 -21.10
C THR A 198 4.66 16.95 -19.91
N GLU A 199 4.59 18.12 -19.27
CA GLU A 199 3.57 18.37 -18.25
C GLU A 199 2.15 18.21 -18.83
N GLN A 200 1.97 18.61 -20.09
CA GLN A 200 0.72 18.47 -20.82
C GLN A 200 0.34 16.99 -21.04
N ASP A 201 1.32 16.12 -21.29
CA ASP A 201 1.07 14.68 -21.39
C ASP A 201 0.50 14.12 -20.07
N LEU A 202 1.10 14.47 -18.93
CA LEU A 202 0.64 14.01 -17.61
C LEU A 202 -0.75 14.52 -17.26
N VAL A 203 -1.01 15.81 -17.51
CA VAL A 203 -2.34 16.41 -17.30
C VAL A 203 -3.39 15.74 -18.19
N PHE A 204 -3.04 15.44 -19.44
CA PHE A 204 -3.94 14.77 -20.35
C PHE A 204 -4.23 13.32 -19.94
N LEU A 205 -3.22 12.58 -19.46
CA LEU A 205 -3.39 11.24 -18.92
C LEU A 205 -4.28 11.25 -17.67
N ASP A 206 -4.06 12.17 -16.73
CA ASP A 206 -4.89 12.34 -15.52
C ASP A 206 -6.36 12.58 -15.85
N GLN A 207 -6.62 13.52 -16.76
CA GLN A 207 -7.98 13.81 -17.21
C GLN A 207 -8.62 12.64 -17.95
N SER A 208 -7.85 11.91 -18.76
CA SER A 208 -8.35 10.80 -19.58
C SER A 208 -8.63 9.55 -18.75
N LEU A 209 -7.76 9.24 -17.79
CA LEU A 209 -7.91 8.10 -16.88
C LEU A 209 -8.98 8.36 -15.83
N GLY A 210 -9.15 9.62 -15.42
CA GLY A 210 -10.07 10.05 -14.38
C GLY A 210 -9.69 9.53 -12.99
N CYS A 211 -10.41 10.03 -11.98
CA CYS A 211 -10.18 9.63 -10.59
C CYS A 211 -11.14 8.51 -10.19
N GLY A 212 -10.59 7.41 -9.67
CA GLY A 212 -11.34 6.35 -9.01
C GLY A 212 -11.64 6.70 -7.54
N LYS A 213 -12.27 5.75 -6.85
CA LYS A 213 -12.76 5.96 -5.48
C LYS A 213 -11.75 5.63 -4.39
N VAL A 214 -10.70 4.89 -4.73
CA VAL A 214 -9.77 4.32 -3.76
C VAL A 214 -8.41 4.97 -3.90
N THR A 215 -7.89 5.46 -2.78
CA THR A 215 -6.50 5.90 -2.64
C THR A 215 -5.84 5.11 -1.53
N ILE A 216 -4.72 4.46 -1.83
CA ILE A 216 -3.89 3.71 -0.88
C ILE A 216 -2.65 4.56 -0.60
N LEU A 217 -2.34 4.70 0.68
CA LEU A 217 -1.16 5.36 1.20
C LEU A 217 -0.29 4.29 1.85
N SER A 218 0.93 4.10 1.36
CA SER A 218 1.91 3.22 1.98
C SER A 218 3.05 4.06 2.53
N ARG A 219 3.27 4.01 3.85
CA ARG A 219 4.29 4.79 4.56
C ARG A 219 5.56 3.99 4.87
N GLY A 220 5.68 2.78 4.32
CA GLY A 220 6.81 1.88 4.51
C GLY A 220 8.01 2.20 3.64
N TYR A 221 8.78 1.16 3.30
CA TYR A 221 9.87 1.28 2.33
C TYR A 221 9.35 1.74 0.97
N GLY A 222 9.67 2.97 0.59
CA GLY A 222 9.19 3.58 -0.65
C GLY A 222 7.80 4.20 -0.48
N ASN A 223 7.69 5.18 0.41
CA ASN A 223 6.50 6.02 0.62
C ASN A 223 5.79 6.28 -0.71
N CYS A 224 4.59 5.74 -0.88
CA CYS A 224 3.88 5.83 -2.13
C CYS A 224 2.40 6.15 -1.95
N ARG A 225 1.89 6.86 -2.95
CA ARG A 225 0.48 7.10 -3.15
C ARG A 225 0.04 6.30 -4.36
N ILE A 226 -0.95 5.46 -4.16
CA ILE A 226 -1.53 4.60 -5.17
C ILE A 226 -2.98 5.03 -5.33
N THR A 227 -3.38 5.42 -6.53
CA THR A 227 -4.73 5.90 -6.80
C THR A 227 -5.38 5.02 -7.87
N ALA A 228 -6.55 4.46 -7.56
CA ALA A 228 -7.37 3.82 -8.57
C ALA A 228 -7.83 4.90 -9.56
N THR A 229 -7.74 4.62 -10.86
CA THR A 229 -8.30 5.52 -11.88
C THR A 229 -9.77 5.21 -12.13
N ALA A 230 -10.44 6.02 -12.96
CA ALA A 230 -11.79 5.70 -13.45
C ALA A 230 -11.77 4.66 -14.61
N THR A 231 -10.63 4.01 -14.85
CA THR A 231 -10.43 2.94 -15.85
C THR A 231 -10.06 1.64 -15.15
N THR A 232 -10.75 0.54 -15.49
CA THR A 232 -10.60 -0.75 -14.82
C THR A 232 -9.16 -1.26 -14.85
N TYR A 233 -8.69 -1.78 -13.71
CA TYR A 233 -7.34 -2.31 -13.47
C TYR A 233 -6.19 -1.31 -13.52
N VAL A 234 -6.43 -0.05 -13.90
CA VAL A 234 -5.35 0.94 -14.00
C VAL A 234 -5.19 1.68 -12.67
N TRP A 235 -4.04 1.46 -12.05
CA TRP A 235 -3.57 2.16 -10.86
C TRP A 235 -2.52 3.18 -11.23
N TRP A 236 -2.60 4.36 -10.64
CA TRP A 236 -1.56 5.37 -10.71
C TRP A 236 -0.72 5.33 -9.44
N VAL A 237 0.55 4.92 -9.56
CA VAL A 237 1.44 4.72 -8.42
C VAL A 237 2.58 5.74 -8.46
N GLN A 238 2.68 6.50 -7.37
CA GLN A 238 3.64 7.60 -7.23
C GLN A 238 4.48 7.37 -5.98
N TYR A 239 5.79 7.23 -6.14
CA TYR A 239 6.74 7.04 -5.06
C TYR A 239 7.44 8.35 -4.74
N TYR A 240 7.60 8.62 -3.45
CA TYR A 240 8.20 9.83 -2.91
C TYR A 240 9.42 9.48 -2.05
N ASN A 241 10.42 10.36 -2.05
CA ASN A 241 11.52 10.26 -1.11
C ASN A 241 11.15 10.84 0.27
N SER A 242 12.11 10.90 1.19
CA SER A 242 11.94 11.44 2.54
C SER A 242 11.69 12.96 2.61
N GLN A 243 11.83 13.67 1.48
CA GLN A 243 11.57 15.11 1.35
C GLN A 243 10.27 15.39 0.57
N ASP A 244 9.41 14.38 0.39
CA ASP A 244 8.17 14.46 -0.40
C ASP A 244 8.36 14.80 -1.89
N THR A 245 9.56 14.56 -2.43
CA THR A 245 9.84 14.70 -3.86
C THR A 245 9.47 13.42 -4.60
N LEU A 246 8.70 13.54 -5.67
CA LEU A 246 8.34 12.43 -6.57
C LEU A 246 9.62 11.85 -7.21
N ILE A 247 9.88 10.57 -6.98
CA ILE A 247 11.07 9.86 -7.50
C ILE A 247 10.74 8.80 -8.55
N LEU A 248 9.51 8.27 -8.55
CA LEU A 248 9.05 7.32 -9.53
C LEU A 248 7.55 7.48 -9.73
N ASN A 249 7.13 7.50 -10.99
CA ASN A 249 5.75 7.67 -11.41
C ASN A 249 5.40 6.57 -12.41
N THR A 250 4.46 5.70 -12.05
CA THR A 250 4.06 4.53 -12.83
C THR A 250 2.55 4.45 -13.02
N LEU A 251 2.14 3.90 -14.15
CA LEU A 251 0.80 3.36 -14.35
C LEU A 251 0.92 1.84 -14.33
N GLU A 252 0.13 1.19 -13.49
CA GLU A 252 0.18 -0.26 -13.28
C GLU A 252 -1.19 -0.86 -13.62
N ILE A 253 -1.21 -1.80 -14.58
CA ILE A 253 -2.40 -2.61 -14.88
C ILE A 253 -2.31 -3.89 -14.07
N CYS A 254 -3.11 -3.96 -13.00
CA CYS A 254 -3.16 -5.11 -12.11
C CYS A 254 -4.44 -5.14 -11.26
N ASP A 255 -4.69 -6.24 -10.56
CA ASP A 255 -5.76 -6.31 -9.55
C ASP A 255 -5.48 -5.32 -8.42
N ILE A 256 -4.34 -5.46 -7.76
CA ILE A 256 -3.83 -4.57 -6.71
C ILE A 256 -2.31 -4.45 -6.86
N PRO A 257 -1.71 -3.25 -6.78
CA PRO A 257 -0.26 -3.09 -6.80
C PRO A 257 0.40 -3.89 -5.68
N SER A 258 1.48 -4.62 -6.00
CA SER A 258 2.14 -5.52 -5.04
C SER A 258 2.63 -4.79 -3.78
N VAL A 259 3.02 -3.52 -3.93
CA VAL A 259 3.46 -2.64 -2.83
C VAL A 259 2.36 -2.30 -1.80
N ALA A 260 1.09 -2.57 -2.11
CA ALA A 260 -0.03 -2.42 -1.18
C ALA A 260 -0.46 -3.75 -0.54
N GLN A 261 0.14 -4.88 -0.95
CA GLN A 261 -0.26 -6.21 -0.50
C GLN A 261 0.70 -6.76 0.55
N ALA A 262 0.15 -7.36 1.59
CA ALA A 262 0.94 -8.16 2.51
C ALA A 262 1.34 -9.48 1.85
N SER A 263 2.63 -9.84 1.93
CA SER A 263 3.10 -11.11 1.41
C SER A 263 2.67 -12.28 2.29
N ALA A 264 2.68 -13.49 1.74
CA ALA A 264 2.37 -14.70 2.53
C ALA A 264 3.38 -14.92 3.68
N GLU A 265 4.62 -14.47 3.51
CA GLU A 265 5.66 -14.51 4.54
C GLU A 265 5.33 -13.52 5.68
N ASP A 266 4.95 -12.28 5.35
CA ASP A 266 4.59 -11.26 6.34
C ASP A 266 3.35 -11.66 7.17
N ILE A 267 2.38 -12.34 6.54
CA ILE A 267 1.18 -12.87 7.22
C ILE A 267 1.56 -14.02 8.15
N ALA A 268 2.44 -14.92 7.72
CA ALA A 268 2.94 -16.01 8.56
C ALA A 268 3.73 -15.48 9.78
N ASP A 269 4.57 -14.47 9.56
CA ASP A 269 5.27 -13.75 10.63
C ASP A 269 4.29 -13.09 11.60
N SER A 270 3.22 -12.50 11.08
CA SER A 270 2.16 -11.88 11.87
C SER A 270 1.40 -12.89 12.73
N SER A 271 1.19 -14.11 12.23
CA SER A 271 0.67 -15.23 13.04
C SER A 271 1.58 -15.54 14.22
N GLN A 272 2.90 -15.59 14.01
CA GLN A 272 3.85 -15.81 15.09
C GLN A 272 3.85 -14.65 16.10
N ARG A 273 3.89 -13.40 15.61
CA ARG A 273 3.89 -12.20 16.45
C ARG A 273 2.64 -12.12 17.32
N LEU A 274 1.47 -12.42 16.77
CA LEU A 274 0.23 -12.43 17.56
C LEU A 274 0.29 -13.43 18.72
N ARG A 275 0.81 -14.65 18.48
CA ARG A 275 1.03 -15.64 19.56
C ARG A 275 1.96 -15.14 20.64
N GLU A 276 3.05 -14.47 20.26
CA GLU A 276 4.02 -13.91 21.21
C GLU A 276 3.40 -12.78 22.05
N ILE A 277 2.66 -11.86 21.41
CA ILE A 277 1.96 -10.76 22.11
C ILE A 277 0.93 -11.33 23.07
N VAL A 278 0.01 -12.18 22.57
CA VAL A 278 -1.04 -12.78 23.41
C VAL A 278 -0.41 -13.57 24.54
N GLY A 279 0.64 -14.35 24.30
CA GLY A 279 1.34 -15.10 25.34
C GLY A 279 2.02 -14.23 26.40
N ALA A 280 2.56 -13.06 26.02
CA ALA A 280 3.20 -12.12 26.94
C ALA A 280 2.20 -11.37 27.84
N TYR A 281 0.97 -11.14 27.36
CA TYR A 281 -0.07 -10.38 28.06
C TYR A 281 -1.25 -11.22 28.58
N SER A 282 -1.18 -12.55 28.43
CA SER A 282 -2.08 -13.52 29.08
C SER A 282 -1.60 -13.89 30.47
#